data_AF-A0A1F9BK83-F1
#
_entry.id   AF-A0A1F9BK83-F1
#
_cell.length_a   1.000
_cell.length_b   1.000
_cell.length_c   1.000
_cell.angle_alpha   90.00
_cell.angle_beta   90.00
_cell.angle_gamma   90.00
#
_symmetry.space_group_name_H-M   'P 1'
#
loop_
_entity.id
_entity.type
_entity.pdbx_description
1 polymer ?
#
loop_
_entity_poly.entity_id
_entity_poly.type
_entity_poly.pdbx_seq_one_letter_code
_entity_poly.pdbx_strand_id
1 'polypeptide(L)'
;MNTDVKNKAGGSLKTVWGYTKIITLNTMRRALILGRYTLICGRQQRLRCALRRLGGAVLQALEEGEVNPMLAEGVKDALEKAKATKAGKEKHYQAIAGLKEKIRIACANEFGEGEG
;
A
#
# COMPACT_ATOMS: atom_id res chain seq x y z
N MET A 1 -30.90 -25.42 40.74
CA MET A 1 -30.19 -25.35 39.45
C MET A 1 -28.71 -25.56 39.72
N ASN A 2 -28.13 -26.63 39.20
CA ASN A 2 -26.87 -27.21 39.68
C ASN A 2 -25.66 -26.34 39.28
N THR A 3 -24.83 -25.94 40.25
CA THR A 3 -23.66 -25.05 40.09
C THR A 3 -22.63 -25.60 39.11
N ASP A 4 -22.54 -26.92 39.02
CA ASP A 4 -21.70 -27.65 38.06
C ASP A 4 -22.04 -27.33 36.59
N VAL A 5 -23.33 -27.28 36.26
CA VAL A 5 -23.80 -26.99 34.88
C VAL A 5 -23.47 -25.56 34.49
N LYS A 6 -23.57 -24.62 35.45
CA LYS A 6 -23.27 -23.20 35.25
C LYS A 6 -21.76 -22.96 35.04
N ASN A 7 -20.91 -23.68 35.77
CA ASN A 7 -19.45 -23.62 35.60
C ASN A 7 -18.99 -24.25 34.28
N LYS A 8 -19.57 -25.39 33.88
CA LYS A 8 -19.28 -26.04 32.59
C LYS A 8 -19.69 -25.16 31.40
N ALA A 9 -20.86 -24.53 31.48
CA ALA A 9 -21.34 -23.57 30.49
C ALA A 9 -20.50 -22.27 30.45
N GLY A 10 -20.06 -21.76 31.60
CA GLY A 10 -19.16 -20.61 31.67
C GLY A 10 -17.77 -20.90 31.11
N GLY A 11 -17.26 -22.11 31.33
CA GLY A 11 -16.00 -22.58 30.75
C GLY A 11 -16.07 -22.69 29.23
N SER A 12 -17.12 -23.32 28.69
CA SER A 12 -17.30 -23.45 27.23
C SER A 12 -17.48 -22.09 26.54
N LEU A 13 -18.22 -21.16 27.15
CA LEU A 13 -18.38 -19.79 26.61
C LEU A 13 -17.06 -19.03 26.55
N LYS A 14 -16.19 -19.15 27.56
CA LYS A 14 -14.87 -18.52 27.56
C LYS A 14 -13.98 -19.08 26.47
N THR A 15 -14.02 -20.39 26.23
CA THR A 15 -13.25 -21.04 25.16
C THR A 15 -13.73 -20.56 23.78
N VAL A 16 -15.04 -20.53 23.54
CA VAL A 16 -15.62 -20.03 22.30
C VAL A 16 -15.23 -18.57 22.06
N TRP A 17 -15.33 -17.71 23.09
CA TRP A 17 -14.94 -16.31 23.00
C TRP A 17 -13.45 -16.12 22.68
N GLY A 18 -12.59 -16.97 23.27
CA GLY A 18 -11.15 -17.00 22.96
C GLY A 18 -10.87 -17.32 21.49
N TYR A 19 -11.51 -18.38 20.97
CA TYR A 19 -11.38 -18.75 19.56
C TYR A 19 -11.92 -17.68 18.62
N THR A 20 -13.07 -17.08 18.91
CA THR A 20 -13.63 -15.99 18.11
C THR A 20 -12.65 -14.81 18.05
N LYS A 21 -12.08 -14.39 19.18
CA LYS A 21 -11.07 -13.31 19.20
C LYS A 21 -9.86 -13.62 18.31
N ILE A 22 -9.32 -14.83 18.38
CA ILE A 22 -8.17 -15.24 17.57
C ILE A 22 -8.51 -15.22 16.08
N ILE A 23 -9.67 -15.76 15.71
CA ILE A 23 -10.15 -15.77 14.32
C ILE A 23 -10.34 -14.34 13.82
N THR A 24 -11.02 -13.48 14.58
CA THR A 24 -11.27 -12.07 14.21
C THR A 24 -9.97 -11.30 14.06
N LEU A 25 -8.99 -11.49 14.95
CA LEU A 25 -7.68 -10.84 14.83
C LEU A 25 -6.90 -11.33 13.60
N ASN A 26 -6.97 -12.63 13.29
CA ASN A 26 -6.30 -13.20 12.13
C ASN A 26 -6.94 -12.70 10.81
N THR A 27 -8.27 -12.71 10.73
CA THR A 27 -9.00 -12.23 9.55
C THR A 27 -8.81 -10.73 9.36
N MET A 28 -8.82 -9.93 10.43
CA MET A 28 -8.52 -8.50 10.35
C MET A 28 -7.12 -8.25 9.81
N ARG A 29 -6.10 -8.97 10.29
CA ARG A 29 -4.72 -8.86 9.78
C ARG A 29 -4.65 -9.21 8.29
N ARG A 30 -5.29 -10.30 7.87
CA ARG A 30 -5.35 -10.71 6.44
C ARG A 30 -6.09 -9.69 5.59
N ALA A 31 -7.21 -9.15 6.07
CA ALA A 31 -7.98 -8.12 5.38
C ALA A 31 -7.19 -6.82 5.21
N LEU A 32 -6.43 -6.40 6.23
CA LEU A 32 -5.55 -5.24 6.14
C LEU A 32 -4.43 -5.43 5.11
N ILE A 33 -3.82 -6.62 5.06
CA ILE A 33 -2.79 -6.94 4.07
C ILE A 33 -3.38 -6.92 2.65
N LEU A 34 -4.53 -7.58 2.47
CA LEU A 34 -5.26 -7.60 1.20
C LEU A 34 -5.66 -6.19 0.75
N GLY A 35 -6.17 -5.36 1.66
CA GLY A 35 -6.52 -3.96 1.40
C GLY A 35 -5.31 -3.13 0.96
N ARG A 36 -4.15 -3.31 1.61
CA ARG A 36 -2.91 -2.65 1.19
C ARG A 36 -2.48 -3.13 -0.21
N TYR A 37 -2.56 -4.42 -0.48
CA TYR A 37 -2.21 -4.99 -1.77
C TYR A 37 -3.12 -4.50 -2.90
N THR A 38 -4.43 -4.48 -2.69
CA THR A 38 -5.39 -3.99 -3.69
C THR A 38 -5.19 -2.51 -3.99
N LEU A 39 -4.89 -1.69 -2.98
CA LEU A 39 -4.55 -0.28 -3.19
C LEU A 39 -3.27 -0.11 -4.02
N ILE A 40 -2.25 -0.93 -3.78
CA ILE A 40 -1.00 -0.93 -4.58
C ILE A 40 -1.30 -1.34 -6.02
N CYS A 41 -2.04 -2.43 -6.22
CA CYS A 41 -2.44 -2.91 -7.54
C CYS A 41 -3.25 -1.84 -8.30
N GLY A 42 -4.19 -1.17 -7.63
CA GLY A 42 -4.98 -0.09 -8.22
C GLY A 42 -4.11 1.09 -8.67
N ARG A 43 -3.14 1.51 -7.85
CA ARG A 43 -2.16 2.55 -8.22
C ARG A 43 -1.29 2.11 -9.39
N GLN A 44 -0.83 0.85 -9.41
CA GLN A 44 -0.02 0.30 -10.49
C GLN A 44 -0.80 0.21 -11.79
N GLN A 45 -2.08 -0.14 -11.73
CA GLN A 45 -2.96 -0.21 -12.90
C GLN A 45 -3.23 1.18 -13.49
N ARG A 46 -3.46 2.20 -12.65
CA ARG A 46 -3.56 3.60 -13.12
C ARG A 46 -2.29 4.04 -13.86
N LEU A 47 -1.12 3.70 -13.33
CA LEU A 47 0.17 4.02 -13.96
C LEU A 47 0.36 3.27 -15.28
N ARG A 48 0.01 1.99 -15.35
CA ARG A 48 0.01 1.20 -16.60
C ARG A 48 -0.93 1.79 -17.65
N CYS A 49 -2.13 2.21 -17.26
CA CYS A 49 -3.07 2.87 -18.17
C CYS A 49 -2.53 4.20 -18.70
N ALA A 50 -1.91 5.02 -17.84
CA ALA A 50 -1.27 6.27 -18.26
C ALA A 50 -0.11 6.03 -19.25
N LEU A 51 0.74 5.03 -18.98
CA LEU A 51 1.83 4.65 -19.89
C LEU A 51 1.32 4.10 -21.23
N ARG A 52 0.23 3.32 -21.23
CA ARG A 52 -0.39 2.84 -22.48
C ARG A 52 -0.92 3.99 -23.33
N ARG A 53 -1.58 4.98 -22.70
CA ARG A 53 -2.05 6.19 -23.40
C ARG A 53 -0.89 6.98 -23.99
N LEU A 54 0.21 7.10 -23.25
CA LEU A 54 1.43 7.73 -23.74
C LEU A 54 2.01 6.97 -24.94
N GLY A 55 2.12 5.65 -24.86
CA GLY A 55 2.59 4.83 -25.98
C GLY A 55 1.71 4.95 -27.22
N GLY A 56 0.37 5.00 -27.04
CA GLY A 56 -0.56 5.25 -28.14
C GLY A 56 -0.40 6.63 -28.78
N ALA A 57 -0.26 7.68 -27.97
CA ALA A 57 -0.01 9.04 -28.48
C ALA A 57 1.33 9.14 -29.23
N VAL A 58 2.37 8.46 -28.76
CA VAL A 58 3.69 8.42 -29.44
C VAL A 58 3.59 7.68 -30.77
N LEU A 59 2.87 6.56 -30.82
CA LEU A 59 2.66 5.81 -32.07
C LEU A 59 1.87 6.64 -33.08
N GLN A 60 0.82 7.32 -32.65
CA GLN A 60 0.02 8.17 -33.52
C GLN A 60 0.85 9.34 -34.10
N ALA A 61 1.67 10.01 -33.27
CA ALA A 61 2.59 11.05 -33.75
C ALA A 61 3.63 10.51 -34.76
N LEU A 62 4.10 9.28 -34.58
CA LEU A 62 4.99 8.63 -35.54
C LEU A 62 4.28 8.29 -36.86
N GLU A 63 3.03 7.85 -36.81
CA GLU A 63 2.20 7.57 -38.00
C GLU A 63 1.87 8.84 -38.79
N GLU A 64 1.72 9.98 -38.12
CA GLU A 64 1.52 11.29 -38.73
C GLU A 64 2.82 11.87 -39.37
N GLY A 65 3.94 11.13 -39.29
CA GLY A 65 5.21 11.48 -39.91
C GLY A 65 6.05 12.45 -39.09
N GLU A 66 5.76 12.60 -37.80
CA GLU A 66 6.44 13.54 -36.94
C GLU A 66 7.85 13.04 -36.56
N VAL A 67 8.88 13.78 -36.99
CA VAL A 67 10.30 13.39 -36.84
C VAL A 67 10.72 13.32 -35.36
N ASN A 68 10.01 14.01 -34.46
CA ASN A 68 10.23 13.95 -33.03
C ASN A 68 8.91 13.87 -32.23
N PRO A 69 8.34 12.66 -32.05
CA PRO A 69 7.02 12.47 -31.44
C PRO A 69 6.99 12.86 -29.95
N MET A 70 8.14 13.03 -29.29
CA MET A 70 8.18 13.51 -27.90
C MET A 70 7.89 15.00 -27.76
N LEU A 71 7.94 15.77 -28.85
CA LEU A 71 7.65 17.20 -28.86
C LEU A 71 6.20 17.52 -29.25
N ALA A 72 5.46 16.53 -29.76
CA ALA A 72 4.05 16.63 -30.09
C ALA A 72 3.23 17.04 -28.84
N GLU A 73 2.31 17.99 -28.99
CA GLU A 73 1.50 18.49 -27.86
C GLU A 73 0.72 17.35 -27.17
N GLY A 74 0.14 16.43 -27.95
CA GLY A 74 -0.59 15.27 -27.41
C GLY A 74 0.28 14.32 -26.58
N VAL A 75 1.57 14.20 -26.92
CA VAL A 75 2.54 13.36 -26.19
C VAL A 75 3.07 14.07 -24.94
N LYS A 76 3.28 15.39 -25.00
CA LYS A 76 3.66 16.20 -23.83
C LYS A 76 2.63 16.13 -22.71
N ASP A 77 1.34 16.26 -23.05
CA ASP A 77 0.24 16.15 -22.09
C ASP A 77 0.16 14.76 -21.45
N ALA A 78 0.36 13.71 -22.24
CA ALA A 78 0.39 12.34 -21.73
C ALA A 78 1.62 12.10 -20.83
N LEU A 79 2.77 12.69 -21.18
CA LEU A 79 4.01 12.63 -20.41
C LEU A 79 3.87 13.34 -19.07
N GLU A 80 3.26 14.53 -19.02
CA GLU A 80 3.02 15.25 -17.77
C GLU A 80 2.10 14.46 -16.83
N LYS A 81 1.00 13.90 -17.34
CA LYS A 81 0.10 13.05 -16.56
C LYS A 81 0.81 11.80 -16.00
N ALA A 82 1.70 11.19 -16.78
CA ALA A 82 2.52 10.08 -16.32
C ALA A 82 3.55 10.50 -15.26
N LYS A 83 4.22 11.66 -15.43
CA LYS A 83 5.16 12.23 -14.45
C LYS A 83 4.48 12.58 -13.14
N ALA A 84 3.31 13.22 -13.17
CA ALA A 84 2.54 13.54 -11.96
C ALA A 84 2.19 12.27 -11.16
N THR A 85 1.78 11.20 -11.86
CA THR A 85 1.46 9.91 -11.24
C THR A 85 2.71 9.25 -10.62
N LYS A 86 3.87 9.38 -11.27
CA LYS A 86 5.16 8.86 -10.75
C LYS A 86 5.66 9.68 -9.55
N ALA A 87 5.58 11.01 -9.60
CA ALA A 87 6.00 11.89 -8.52
C ALA A 87 5.21 11.65 -7.22
N GLY A 88 3.91 11.35 -7.33
CA GLY A 88 3.10 10.93 -6.18
C GLY A 88 3.62 9.64 -5.53
N LYS A 89 4.09 8.66 -6.32
CA LYS A 89 4.70 7.42 -5.80
C LYS A 89 6.03 7.71 -5.08
N GLU A 90 6.88 8.55 -5.67
CA GLU A 90 8.18 8.95 -5.11
C GLU A 90 8.04 9.57 -3.70
N LYS A 91 7.09 10.51 -3.54
CA LYS A 91 6.80 11.17 -2.25
C LYS A 91 6.42 10.18 -1.15
N HIS A 92 5.65 9.14 -1.50
CA HIS A 92 5.28 8.11 -0.53
C HIS A 92 6.47 7.22 -0.14
N TYR A 93 7.38 6.89 -1.06
CA TYR A 93 8.61 6.17 -0.73
C TYR A 93 9.54 7.01 0.16
N GLN A 94 9.68 8.30 -0.13
CA GLN A 94 10.44 9.22 0.71
C GLN A 94 9.84 9.34 2.12
N ALA A 95 8.51 9.43 2.24
CA ALA A 95 7.84 9.45 3.55
C ALA A 95 8.08 8.16 4.35
N ILE A 96 8.03 6.99 3.69
CA ILE A 96 8.33 5.70 4.33
C ILE A 96 9.80 5.61 4.75
N ALA A 97 10.73 6.09 3.92
CA ALA A 97 12.15 6.14 4.26
C ALA A 97 12.40 7.05 5.47
N GLY A 98 11.76 8.23 5.51
CA GLY A 98 11.84 9.15 6.65
C GLY A 98 11.27 8.55 7.93
N LEU A 99 10.17 7.79 7.85
CA LEU A 99 9.63 7.06 9.00
C LEU A 99 10.56 5.94 9.47
N LYS A 100 11.16 5.18 8.55
CA LYS A 100 12.17 4.16 8.90
C LYS A 100 13.37 4.78 9.60
N GLU A 101 13.84 5.94 9.14
CA GLU A 101 14.96 6.62 9.76
C GLU A 101 14.61 7.12 11.17
N LYS A 102 13.43 7.72 11.35
CA LYS A 102 12.93 8.11 12.68
C LYS A 102 12.84 6.94 13.64
N ILE A 103 12.37 5.78 13.18
CA ILE A 103 12.31 4.55 13.98
C ILE A 103 13.72 4.07 14.32
N ARG A 104 14.67 4.10 13.36
CA ARG A 104 16.06 3.72 13.62
C ARG A 104 16.69 4.62 14.68
N ILE A 105 16.51 5.93 14.58
CA ILE A 105 17.02 6.91 15.55
C ILE A 105 16.37 6.71 16.92
N ALA A 106 15.04 6.56 16.97
CA ALA A 106 14.33 6.31 18.23
C ALA A 106 14.79 5.01 18.90
N CYS A 107 14.98 3.93 18.13
CA CYS A 107 15.50 2.66 18.62
C CYS A 107 16.94 2.80 19.11
N ALA A 108 17.81 3.52 18.37
CA ALA A 108 19.18 3.77 18.80
C ALA A 108 19.25 4.59 20.10
N ASN A 109 18.32 5.52 20.32
CA ASN A 109 18.25 6.31 21.55
C ASN A 109 17.73 5.50 22.74
N GLU A 110 16.72 4.63 22.55
CA GLU A 110 16.21 3.77 23.64
C GLU A 110 17.19 2.68 24.08
N PHE A 111 18.10 2.24 23.20
CA PHE A 111 19.14 1.24 23.51
C PHE A 111 20.53 1.85 23.76
N GLY A 112 20.67 3.19 23.67
CA GLY A 112 21.94 3.90 23.83
C GLY A 112 22.17 4.58 25.19
N GLU A 113 21.12 4.77 26.01
CA GLU A 113 21.23 5.35 27.36
C GLU A 113 21.48 4.30 28.47
N GLY A 114 22.27 3.27 28.16
CA GLY A 114 22.63 2.17 29.08
C GLY A 114 24.13 1.97 29.31
N GLU A 115 25.00 2.81 28.74
CA GLU A 115 26.44 2.81 29.03
C GLU A 115 26.91 4.24 29.32
N GLY A 116 26.82 4.62 30.60
CA GLY A 116 27.35 5.86 31.17
C GLY A 116 27.39 5.77 32.68
#